data_AF-A0A377D1S1-F1
#
_entry.id   AF-A0A377D1S1-F1
#
_cell.length_a   1.000
_cell.length_b   1.000
_cell.length_c   1.000
_cell.angle_alpha   90.00
_cell.angle_beta   90.00
_cell.angle_gamma   90.00
#
_symmetry.space_group_name_H-M   'P 1'
#
loop_
_entity.id
_entity.type
_entity.pdbx_description
1 polymer ?
#
loop_
_entity_poly.entity_id
_entity_poly.type
_entity_poly.pdbx_seq_one_letter_code
_entity_poly.pdbx_strand_id
1 'polypeptide(L)'
;MNSLIAQYPLVKDLVALKETTWFNPGTTSLAEGLPYVGLTEQDVQDAHARLSRFAPYLAKAFPETAATGGLLNQNWLPFQLCKNGWKKNISNRSAGNCY
;
A
#
# COMPACT_ATOMS: atom_id res chain seq x y z
N MET A 1 -24.19 17.80 7.01
CA MET A 1 -23.59 17.61 5.66
C MET A 1 -23.07 18.92 5.07
N ASN A 2 -23.89 19.97 4.94
CA ASN A 2 -23.50 21.22 4.27
C ASN A 2 -22.31 21.96 4.91
N SER A 3 -22.19 21.94 6.24
CA SER A 3 -21.03 22.54 6.94
C SER A 3 -19.70 21.88 6.57
N LEU A 4 -19.70 20.55 6.36
CA LEU A 4 -18.48 19.80 6.03
C LEU A 4 -18.07 20.03 4.58
N ILE A 5 -19.05 20.14 3.66
CA ILE A 5 -18.80 20.48 2.26
C ILE A 5 -18.27 21.91 2.13
N ALA A 6 -18.78 22.86 2.92
CA ALA A 6 -18.29 24.24 2.92
C ALA A 6 -16.84 24.32 3.42
N GLN A 7 -16.50 23.56 4.46
CA GLN A 7 -15.15 23.54 5.03
C GLN A 7 -14.15 22.73 4.19
N TYR A 8 -14.60 21.64 3.57
CA TYR A 8 -13.80 20.74 2.74
C TYR A 8 -14.50 20.50 1.40
N PRO A 9 -14.30 21.37 0.40
CA PRO A 9 -15.00 21.28 -0.89
C PRO A 9 -14.82 19.94 -1.63
N LEU A 10 -13.71 19.24 -1.39
CA LEU A 10 -13.46 17.90 -1.92
C LEU A 10 -14.58 16.90 -1.55
N VAL A 11 -15.22 17.08 -0.39
CA VAL A 11 -16.33 16.22 0.06
C VAL A 11 -17.50 16.26 -0.93
N LYS A 12 -17.70 17.36 -1.66
CA LYS A 12 -18.71 17.44 -2.72
C LYS A 12 -18.44 16.45 -3.85
N ASP A 13 -17.17 16.33 -4.27
CA ASP A 13 -16.76 15.40 -5.32
C ASP A 13 -16.93 13.95 -4.87
N LEU A 14 -16.64 13.66 -3.59
CA LEU A 14 -16.89 12.35 -3.00
C LEU A 14 -18.39 11.99 -2.97
N VAL A 15 -19.25 12.93 -2.58
CA VAL A 15 -20.72 12.75 -2.60
C VAL A 15 -21.23 12.50 -4.01
N ALA A 16 -20.63 13.15 -5.01
CA ALA A 16 -20.97 12.98 -6.42
C ALA A 16 -20.40 11.69 -7.04
N LEU A 17 -19.70 10.85 -6.25
CA LEU A 17 -19.01 9.64 -6.73
C LEU A 17 -18.03 9.94 -7.88
N LYS A 18 -17.50 11.15 -7.92
CA LYS A 18 -16.53 11.57 -8.92
C LYS A 18 -15.19 10.96 -8.57
N GLU A 19 -14.53 10.35 -9.56
CA GLU A 19 -13.14 9.92 -9.41
C GLU A 19 -12.27 11.09 -8.90
N THR A 20 -11.62 10.87 -7.77
CA THR A 20 -10.99 11.93 -6.99
C THR A 20 -9.61 11.49 -6.54
N THR A 21 -8.64 12.39 -6.66
CA THR A 21 -7.29 12.21 -6.13
C THR A 21 -7.00 13.33 -5.15
N TRP A 22 -6.43 12.98 -4.00
CA TRP A 22 -6.00 13.94 -2.99
C TRP A 22 -4.56 13.67 -2.60
N PHE A 23 -3.70 14.67 -2.83
CA PHE A 23 -2.32 14.66 -2.37
C PHE A 23 -2.28 15.38 -1.02
N ASN A 24 -1.78 14.69 0.02
CA ASN A 24 -1.66 15.28 1.34
C ASN A 24 -0.68 16.46 1.29
N PRO A 25 -1.11 17.72 1.50
CA PRO A 25 -0.21 18.87 1.50
C PRO A 25 0.65 18.93 2.78
N GLY A 26 0.29 18.17 3.82
CA GLY A 26 0.96 18.14 5.12
C GLY A 26 1.89 16.94 5.30
N THR A 27 2.57 16.49 4.24
CA THR A 27 3.64 15.50 4.42
C THR A 27 4.82 16.14 5.15
N THR A 28 5.40 15.42 6.10
CA THR A 28 6.51 15.89 6.93
C THR A 28 7.79 15.10 6.63
N SER A 29 8.91 15.59 7.16
CA SER A 29 10.13 14.79 7.20
C SER A 29 9.96 13.58 8.14
N LEU A 30 10.82 12.57 8.01
CA LEU A 30 10.81 11.42 8.91
C LEU A 30 10.95 11.85 10.39
N ALA A 31 11.89 12.75 10.68
CA ALA A 31 12.17 13.20 12.04
C ALA A 31 10.96 13.90 12.68
N GLU A 32 10.21 14.69 11.89
CA GLU A 32 9.00 15.37 12.35
C GLU A 32 7.81 14.42 12.45
N GLY A 33 7.66 13.47 11.53
CA GLY A 33 6.53 12.56 11.47
C GLY A 33 6.60 11.39 12.46
N LEU A 34 7.81 10.85 12.69
CA LEU A 34 8.02 9.63 13.46
C LEU A 34 7.47 9.68 14.91
N PRO A 35 7.58 10.81 15.65
CA PRO A 35 7.01 10.90 17.00
C PRO A 35 5.49 10.66 17.07
N TYR A 36 4.76 10.88 15.97
CA TYR A 36 3.30 10.68 15.91
C TYR A 36 2.89 9.24 15.57
N VAL A 37 3.84 8.38 15.17
CA VAL A 37 3.57 6.99 14.77
C VAL A 37 3.31 6.09 16.00
N GLY A 38 3.95 6.41 17.13
CA GLY A 38 3.84 5.61 18.37
C GLY A 38 4.55 4.25 18.31
N LEU A 39 5.33 3.99 17.26
CA LEU A 39 6.16 2.80 17.08
C LEU A 39 7.56 3.23 16.63
N THR A 40 8.52 2.32 16.86
CA THR A 40 9.93 2.52 16.58
C THR A 40 10.42 1.54 15.52
N GLU A 41 11.62 1.78 15.00
CA GLU A 41 12.32 0.81 14.17
C GLU A 41 12.55 -0.52 14.91
N GLN A 42 12.76 -0.48 16.23
CA GLN A 42 12.96 -1.70 17.02
C GLN A 42 11.72 -2.60 16.98
N ASP A 43 10.51 -2.03 17.03
CA ASP A 43 9.27 -2.81 16.89
C ASP A 43 9.18 -3.51 15.53
N VAL A 44 9.68 -2.86 14.47
CA VAL A 44 9.79 -3.45 13.13
C VAL A 44 10.80 -4.61 13.13
N GLN A 45 11.97 -4.43 13.75
CA GLN A 45 12.98 -5.49 13.85
C GLN A 45 12.52 -6.68 14.69
N ASP A 46 11.81 -6.43 15.78
CA ASP A 46 11.26 -7.48 16.64
C ASP A 46 10.19 -8.29 15.91
N ALA A 47 9.34 -7.63 15.12
CA ALA A 47 8.37 -8.28 14.25
C ALA A 47 9.07 -9.14 13.18
N HIS A 48 10.14 -8.62 12.57
CA HIS A 48 10.96 -9.36 11.60
C HIS A 48 11.58 -10.61 12.24
N ALA A 49 12.25 -10.45 13.38
CA ALA A 49 12.86 -11.56 14.12
C ALA A 49 11.82 -12.60 14.54
N ARG A 50 10.60 -12.18 14.90
CA ARG A 50 9.49 -13.10 15.17
C ARG A 50 9.14 -13.91 13.93
N LEU A 51 8.98 -13.29 12.76
CA LEU A 51 8.71 -14.02 11.51
C LEU A 51 9.85 -15.00 11.19
N SER A 52 11.11 -14.62 11.36
CA SER A 52 12.26 -15.51 11.17
C SER A 52 12.20 -16.73 12.08
N ARG A 53 11.81 -16.57 13.36
CA ARG A 53 11.64 -17.70 14.29
C ARG A 53 10.53 -18.66 13.86
N PHE A 54 9.46 -18.15 13.26
CA PHE A 54 8.33 -18.97 12.80
C PHE A 54 8.53 -19.57 11.40
N ALA A 55 9.51 -19.12 10.62
CA ALA A 55 9.73 -19.62 9.26
C ALA A 55 9.83 -21.17 9.17
N PRO A 56 10.58 -21.88 10.04
CA PRO A 56 10.63 -23.34 10.00
C PRO A 56 9.27 -24.02 10.27
N TYR A 57 8.43 -23.39 11.09
CA TYR A 57 7.06 -23.87 11.32
C TYR A 57 6.19 -23.62 10.09
N LEU A 58 6.24 -22.42 9.51
CA LEU A 58 5.46 -22.06 8.33
C LEU A 58 5.78 -22.97 7.14
N ALA A 59 7.06 -23.28 6.90
CA ALA A 59 7.50 -24.20 5.85
C ALA A 59 6.86 -25.61 5.96
N LYS A 60 6.51 -26.04 7.18
CA LYS A 60 5.90 -27.34 7.44
C LYS A 60 4.37 -27.28 7.45
N ALA A 61 3.82 -26.22 8.05
CA ALA A 61 2.38 -26.03 8.18
C ALA A 61 1.72 -25.63 6.85
N PHE A 62 2.47 -24.94 5.97
CA PHE A 62 2.00 -24.43 4.69
C PHE A 62 2.96 -24.90 3.57
N PRO A 63 2.65 -26.02 2.89
CA PRO A 63 3.51 -26.60 1.86
C PRO A 63 3.93 -25.63 0.74
N GLU A 64 3.08 -24.66 0.41
CA GLU A 64 3.37 -23.62 -0.57
C GLU A 64 4.54 -22.70 -0.17
N THR A 65 4.84 -22.61 1.13
CA THR A 65 5.96 -21.81 1.65
C THR A 65 7.25 -22.63 1.83
N ALA A 66 7.21 -23.94 1.61
CA ALA A 66 8.37 -24.81 1.80
C ALA A 66 9.54 -24.42 0.89
N ALA A 67 9.25 -24.04 -0.36
CA ALA A 67 10.25 -23.63 -1.34
C ALA A 67 11.04 -22.37 -0.92
N THR A 68 10.46 -21.53 -0.06
CA THR A 68 11.11 -20.32 0.48
C THR A 68 11.58 -20.51 1.92
N GLY A 69 11.56 -21.75 2.44
CA GLY A 69 11.90 -22.04 3.84
C GLY A 69 10.95 -21.38 4.85
N GLY A 70 9.70 -21.11 4.44
CA GLY A 70 8.69 -20.44 5.26
C GLY A 70 8.75 -18.91 5.23
N LEU A 71 9.60 -18.30 4.39
CA LEU A 71 9.63 -16.86 4.18
C LEU A 71 8.55 -16.43 3.18
N LEU A 72 7.75 -15.43 3.55
CA LEU A 72 6.49 -15.11 2.86
C LEU A 72 6.64 -14.15 1.65
N ASN A 73 7.78 -13.48 1.46
CA ASN A 73 7.90 -12.33 0.54
C ASN A 73 9.13 -12.40 -0.39
N GLN A 74 9.20 -13.41 -1.26
CA GLN A 74 10.36 -13.57 -2.17
C GLN A 74 10.08 -13.24 -3.66
N ASN A 75 8.84 -12.93 -4.04
CA ASN A 75 8.51 -12.66 -5.45
C ASN A 75 8.34 -11.16 -5.72
N TRP A 76 9.43 -10.52 -6.15
CA TRP A 76 9.38 -9.23 -6.83
C TRP A 76 9.42 -9.50 -8.34
N LEU A 77 8.25 -9.59 -8.98
CA LEU A 77 8.18 -9.64 -10.44
C LEU A 77 8.30 -8.21 -11.00
N PRO A 78 9.26 -7.93 -11.91
CA PRO A 78 9.33 -6.62 -12.55
C PRO A 78 8.05 -6.32 -13.33
N PHE A 79 7.38 -5.23 -12.95
CA PHE A 79 6.18 -4.70 -13.61
C PHE A 79 6.54 -4.03 -14.95
N GLN A 80 7.11 -4.78 -15.91
CA GLN A 80 7.46 -4.23 -17.23
C GLN A 80 6.29 -4.26 -18.21
N LEU A 81 5.41 -5.26 -18.13
CA LEU A 81 4.35 -5.47 -19.13
C LEU A 81 3.22 -4.42 -19.07
N CYS A 82 2.95 -3.81 -17.92
CA CYS A 82 1.86 -2.84 -17.78
C CYS A 82 2.23 -1.39 -18.14
N LYS A 83 3.51 -1.02 -18.24
CA LYS A 83 3.91 0.38 -18.55
C LYS A 83 3.39 0.86 -19.91
N ASN A 84 3.31 -0.04 -20.89
CA ASN A 84 2.93 0.31 -22.26
C ASN A 84 1.41 0.42 -22.45
N GLY A 85 0.62 -0.36 -21.70
CA GLY A 85 -0.85 -0.27 -21.70
C GLY A 85 -1.35 0.98 -20.96
N TRP A 86 -0.72 1.33 -19.82
CA TRP A 86 -1.09 2.48 -19.01
C TRP A 86 -0.94 3.82 -19.76
N LYS A 87 0.13 4.03 -20.53
CA LYS A 87 0.31 5.26 -21.31
C LYS A 87 -0.75 5.45 -22.41
N LYS A 88 -1.30 4.36 -22.95
CA LYS A 88 -2.27 4.38 -24.05
C LYS A 88 -3.69 4.69 -23.58
N ASN A 89 -4.02 4.37 -22.32
CA ASN A 89 -5.36 4.53 -21.74
C ASN A 89 -5.55 5.83 -20.94
N ILE A 90 -4.49 6.56 -20.57
CA ILE A 90 -4.62 7.88 -19.90
C ILE A 90 -5.29 8.92 -20.81
N SER A 91 -5.20 8.78 -22.14
CA SER A 91 -5.90 9.63 -23.10
C SER A 91 -7.38 9.28 -23.30
N ASN A 92 -7.82 8.08 -22.91
CA ASN A 92 -9.22 7.63 -23.05
C ASN A 92 -9.70 7.08 -21.69
N ARG A 93 -10.27 7.97 -20.87
CA ARG A 93 -10.88 7.65 -19.57
C ARG A 93 -11.99 6.61 -19.70
N SER A 94 -11.66 5.33 -19.60
CA SER A 94 -12.52 4.24 -19.13
C SER A 94 -11.82 2.91 -19.37
N ALA A 95 -11.07 2.40 -18.39
CA ALA A 95 -10.88 0.95 -18.26
C ALA A 95 -10.34 0.62 -16.87
N GLY A 96 -11.23 0.10 -16.04
CA GLY A 96 -10.84 -0.82 -14.99
C GLY A 96 -10.29 -2.14 -15.58
N ASN A 97 -9.63 -2.86 -14.68
CA ASN A 97 -9.05 -4.20 -14.77
C ASN A 97 -7.77 -4.39 -15.59
N CYS A 98 -6.68 -4.45 -14.84
CA CYS A 98 -5.59 -5.38 -15.10
C CYS A 98 -5.89 -6.68 -14.33
N TYR A 99 -6.09 -7.79 -15.05
CA TYR A 99 -5.73 -9.12 -14.55
C TYR A 99 -4.33 -9.46 -15.06
#